data_AF-A0A8D8DZG0-F1
#
_entry.id   AF-A0A8D8DZG0-F1
#
_cell.length_a   1.000
_cell.length_b   1.000
_cell.length_c   1.000
_cell.angle_alpha   90.00
_cell.angle_beta   90.00
_cell.angle_gamma   90.00
#
_symmetry.space_group_name_H-M   'P 1'
#
loop_
_entity.id
_entity.type
_entity.pdbx_description
1 polymer ?
#
loop_
_entity_poly.entity_id
_entity_poly.type
_entity_poly.pdbx_seq_one_letter_code
_entity_poly.pdbx_strand_id
1 'polypeptide(L)'
;MLLLNKVLLFFVALRVASVFLVRTWYVPDEYWQSLEVAHRLAFGYGHLTWEWTEGIRSYVYPSLIAGLYKLLALVNLDCVELLVLLPRILQALLSAYSDYRFYLWSNKSKWSAFVLATSWFWFYTASRTLSNTLETSLTVIALSYFPWGASECTKFLLPVALSVFI
;
A
#
# COMPACT_ATOMS: atom_id res chain seq x y z
N MET A 1 -14.38 0.89 22.14
CA MET A 1 -13.54 -0.07 21.41
C MET A 1 -14.29 -0.73 20.24
N LEU A 2 -15.52 -1.24 20.43
CA LEU A 2 -16.30 -1.94 19.39
C LEU A 2 -16.62 -1.14 18.11
N LEU A 3 -16.89 0.16 18.19
CA LEU A 3 -17.19 1.00 17.01
C LEU A 3 -15.97 1.21 16.11
N LEU A 4 -14.78 1.22 16.74
CA LEU A 4 -13.49 1.45 16.10
C LEU A 4 -13.17 0.32 15.11
N ASN A 5 -13.51 -0.91 15.49
CA ASN A 5 -13.35 -2.08 14.65
C ASN A 5 -14.30 -2.07 13.45
N LYS A 6 -15.52 -1.51 13.59
CA LYS A 6 -16.49 -1.46 12.47
C LYS A 6 -16.03 -0.55 11.33
N VAL A 7 -15.47 0.63 11.65
CA VAL A 7 -14.98 1.56 10.62
C VAL A 7 -13.76 1.00 9.89
N LEU A 8 -12.82 0.39 10.62
CA LEU A 8 -11.68 -0.28 10.00
C LEU A 8 -12.13 -1.45 9.10
N LEU A 9 -13.04 -2.30 9.58
CA LEU A 9 -13.60 -3.39 8.79
C LEU A 9 -14.33 -2.88 7.54
N PHE A 10 -15.03 -1.75 7.63
CA PHE A 10 -15.64 -1.11 6.48
C PHE A 10 -14.60 -0.68 5.43
N PHE A 11 -13.52 -0.01 5.83
CA PHE A 11 -12.45 0.36 4.89
C PHE A 11 -11.73 -0.85 4.31
N VAL A 12 -11.48 -1.89 5.12
CA VAL A 12 -10.90 -3.15 4.63
C VAL A 12 -11.81 -3.77 3.57
N ALA A 13 -13.11 -3.89 3.85
CA ALA A 13 -14.06 -4.43 2.89
C ALA A 13 -14.09 -3.59 1.60
N LEU A 14 -14.10 -2.26 1.71
CA LEU A 14 -14.09 -1.36 0.56
C LEU A 14 -12.82 -1.51 -0.30
N ARG A 15 -11.64 -1.52 0.33
CA ARG A 15 -10.36 -1.60 -0.41
C ARG A 15 -10.12 -2.99 -0.98
N VAL A 16 -10.47 -4.05 -0.25
CA VAL A 16 -10.41 -5.42 -0.79
C VAL A 16 -11.41 -5.58 -1.94
N ALA A 17 -12.62 -5.02 -1.86
CA ALA A 17 -13.55 -5.02 -2.99
C ALA A 17 -12.95 -4.32 -4.22
N SER A 18 -12.20 -3.24 -4.04
CA SER A 18 -11.52 -2.57 -5.17
C SER A 18 -10.55 -3.48 -5.92
N VAL A 19 -9.88 -4.42 -5.23
CA VAL A 19 -8.96 -5.38 -5.87
C VAL A 19 -9.71 -6.23 -6.91
N PHE A 20 -10.91 -6.70 -6.57
CA PHE A 20 -11.71 -7.60 -7.40
C PHE A 20 -12.57 -6.88 -8.43
N LEU A 21 -13.03 -5.67 -8.12
CA LEU A 21 -13.87 -4.86 -9.02
C LEU A 21 -13.03 -4.11 -10.06
N VAL A 22 -11.85 -3.62 -9.68
CA VAL A 22 -10.93 -2.93 -10.59
C VAL A 22 -10.04 -3.96 -11.27
N ARG A 23 -10.47 -4.42 -12.45
CA ARG A 23 -9.75 -5.40 -13.29
C ARG A 23 -9.01 -4.77 -14.47
N THR A 24 -8.93 -3.45 -14.50
CA THR A 24 -8.22 -2.70 -15.54
C THR A 24 -6.78 -2.43 -15.14
N TRP A 25 -5.97 -2.05 -16.10
CA TRP A 25 -4.62 -1.54 -15.89
C TRP A 25 -4.60 -0.01 -15.89
N TYR A 26 -3.65 0.62 -15.18
CA TYR A 26 -3.49 2.08 -15.14
C TYR A 26 -2.22 2.56 -15.85
N VAL A 27 -1.05 2.20 -15.34
CA VAL A 27 0.26 2.69 -15.82
C VAL A 27 1.32 1.58 -15.73
N PRO A 28 2.40 1.64 -16.53
CA PRO A 28 3.43 0.60 -16.56
C PRO A 28 4.07 0.35 -15.19
N ASP A 29 4.17 1.39 -14.37
CA ASP A 29 4.74 1.36 -13.03
C ASP A 29 4.08 0.33 -12.10
N GLU A 30 2.81 0.01 -12.32
CA GLU A 30 2.08 -1.00 -11.54
C GLU A 30 2.72 -2.39 -11.63
N TYR A 31 3.43 -2.68 -12.74
CA TYR A 31 4.11 -3.95 -12.97
C TYR A 31 5.62 -3.79 -13.06
N TRP A 32 6.09 -2.87 -13.89
CA TRP A 32 7.52 -2.76 -14.25
C TRP A 32 8.37 -2.02 -13.20
N GLN A 33 7.74 -1.33 -12.25
CA GLN A 33 8.43 -0.65 -11.14
C GLN A 33 8.19 -1.32 -9.79
N SER A 34 7.34 -2.34 -9.72
CA SER A 34 7.02 -3.04 -8.48
C SER A 34 7.05 -4.56 -8.65
N LEU A 35 6.08 -5.16 -9.33
CA LEU A 35 5.94 -6.62 -9.39
C LEU A 35 7.11 -7.30 -10.09
N GLU A 36 7.55 -6.80 -11.24
CA GLU A 36 8.64 -7.39 -12.03
C GLU A 36 9.99 -7.29 -11.30
N VAL A 37 10.24 -6.13 -10.68
CA VAL A 37 11.44 -5.89 -9.87
C VAL A 37 11.45 -6.81 -8.66
N ALA A 38 10.32 -6.91 -7.96
CA ALA A 38 10.14 -7.83 -6.84
C ALA A 38 10.30 -9.30 -7.25
N HIS A 39 9.78 -9.66 -8.42
CA HIS A 39 9.93 -10.98 -9.00
C HIS A 39 11.42 -11.30 -9.24
N ARG A 40 12.18 -10.39 -9.86
CA ARG A 40 13.63 -10.58 -10.04
C ARG A 40 14.38 -10.71 -8.72
N LEU A 41 14.04 -9.91 -7.71
CA LEU A 41 14.62 -10.04 -6.37
C LEU A 41 14.32 -11.42 -5.74
N ALA A 42 13.10 -11.93 -5.93
CA ALA A 42 12.66 -13.19 -5.34
C ALA A 42 13.17 -14.43 -6.09
N PHE A 43 13.22 -14.42 -7.41
CA PHE A 43 13.49 -15.62 -8.22
C PHE A 43 14.81 -15.57 -8.99
N GLY A 44 15.49 -14.41 -9.02
CA GLY A 44 16.76 -14.23 -9.71
C GLY A 44 16.64 -14.00 -11.22
N TYR A 45 15.41 -13.97 -11.77
CA TYR A 45 15.15 -13.71 -13.18
C TYR A 45 13.98 -12.72 -13.38
N GLY A 46 13.91 -12.12 -14.56
CA GLY A 46 12.97 -11.05 -14.89
C GLY A 46 13.70 -9.80 -15.40
N HIS A 47 12.94 -8.82 -15.85
CA HIS A 47 13.45 -7.63 -16.50
C HIS A 47 13.60 -6.47 -15.51
N LEU A 48 14.66 -5.69 -15.67
CA LEU A 48 14.83 -4.40 -14.99
C LEU A 48 14.77 -3.31 -16.05
N THR A 49 13.99 -2.26 -15.79
CA THR A 49 14.08 -1.04 -16.60
C THR A 49 15.40 -0.33 -16.32
N TRP A 50 15.76 0.60 -17.20
CA TRP A 50 17.03 1.34 -17.11
C TRP A 50 17.22 2.06 -15.76
N GLU A 51 16.14 2.47 -15.10
CA GLU A 51 16.19 3.18 -13.81
C GLU A 51 16.74 2.28 -12.69
N TRP A 52 16.43 0.98 -12.74
CA TRP A 52 16.95 -0.01 -11.81
C TRP A 52 18.39 -0.41 -12.14
N THR A 53 18.76 -0.42 -13.43
CA THR A 53 20.15 -0.68 -13.81
C THR A 53 21.06 0.47 -13.40
N GLU A 54 20.59 1.71 -13.48
CA GLU A 54 21.32 2.90 -13.01
C GLU A 54 21.21 3.11 -11.48
N GLY A 55 20.39 2.33 -10.77
CA GLY A 55 20.28 2.39 -9.31
C GLY A 55 19.65 3.67 -8.76
N ILE A 56 18.82 4.36 -9.55
CA ILE A 56 18.18 5.64 -9.15
C ILE A 56 16.84 5.46 -8.41
N ARG A 57 16.37 4.21 -8.27
CA ARG A 57 15.12 3.85 -7.58
C ARG A 57 15.42 3.08 -6.29
N SER A 58 14.56 3.26 -5.29
CA SER A 58 14.66 2.53 -4.03
C SER A 58 14.06 1.12 -4.11
N TYR A 59 14.76 0.15 -3.54
CA TYR A 59 14.27 -1.22 -3.41
C TYR A 59 13.34 -1.43 -2.21
N VAL A 60 13.07 -0.40 -1.38
CA VAL A 60 12.22 -0.55 -0.19
C VAL A 60 10.84 -1.10 -0.54
N TYR A 61 10.17 -0.53 -1.55
CA TYR A 61 8.85 -1.01 -1.94
C TYR A 61 8.87 -2.40 -2.63
N PRO A 62 9.69 -2.64 -3.68
CA PRO A 62 9.76 -3.96 -4.31
C PRO A 62 10.22 -5.06 -3.36
N SER A 63 11.08 -4.77 -2.39
CA SER A 63 11.57 -5.78 -1.43
C SER A 63 10.47 -6.32 -0.51
N LEU A 64 9.48 -5.48 -0.14
CA LEU A 64 8.30 -5.92 0.58
C LEU A 64 7.52 -6.97 -0.22
N ILE A 65 7.33 -6.72 -1.51
CA ILE A 65 6.63 -7.63 -2.43
C ILE A 65 7.48 -8.89 -2.70
N ALA A 66 8.79 -8.74 -2.83
CA ALA A 66 9.72 -9.86 -3.03
C ALA A 66 9.71 -10.81 -1.82
N GLY A 67 9.61 -10.27 -0.60
CA GLY A 67 9.42 -11.07 0.61
C GLY A 67 8.15 -11.90 0.57
N LEU A 68 7.02 -11.31 0.14
CA LEU A 68 5.77 -12.03 -0.09
C LEU A 68 5.93 -13.15 -1.13
N TYR A 69 6.60 -12.88 -2.25
CA TYR A 69 6.87 -13.89 -3.28
C TYR A 69 7.74 -15.03 -2.77
N LYS A 70 8.79 -14.73 -1.99
CA LYS A 70 9.62 -15.76 -1.36
C LYS A 70 8.82 -16.63 -0.41
N LEU A 71 7.92 -16.05 0.39
CA LEU A 71 7.04 -16.82 1.27
C LEU A 71 6.13 -17.76 0.46
N LEU A 72 5.57 -17.30 -0.66
CA LEU A 72 4.76 -18.12 -1.55
C LEU A 72 5.57 -19.25 -2.18
N ALA A 73 6.78 -18.97 -2.65
CA ALA A 73 7.67 -19.97 -3.22
C ALA A 73 8.06 -21.05 -2.18
N LEU A 74 8.29 -20.67 -0.93
CA LEU A 74 8.60 -21.62 0.15
C LEU A 74 7.45 -22.60 0.44
N VAL A 75 6.20 -22.20 0.18
CA VAL A 75 5.01 -23.06 0.34
C VAL A 75 4.50 -23.63 -0.99
N ASN A 76 5.22 -23.43 -2.09
CA ASN A 76 4.85 -23.85 -3.45
C ASN A 76 3.49 -23.28 -3.93
N LEU A 77 3.21 -22.02 -3.59
CA LEU A 77 2.01 -21.27 -4.01
C LEU A 77 2.37 -20.04 -4.87
N ASP A 78 3.49 -20.09 -5.57
CA ASP A 78 4.03 -19.04 -6.44
C ASP A 78 3.41 -19.04 -7.86
N CYS A 79 2.13 -19.39 -7.99
CA CYS A 79 1.42 -19.27 -9.26
C CYS A 79 1.16 -17.79 -9.62
N VAL A 80 1.10 -17.51 -10.93
CA VAL A 80 1.00 -16.14 -11.48
C VAL A 80 -0.21 -15.39 -10.90
N GLU A 81 -1.33 -16.08 -10.70
CA GLU A 81 -2.55 -15.49 -10.13
C GLU A 81 -2.31 -14.94 -8.72
N LEU A 82 -1.60 -15.68 -7.87
CA LEU A 82 -1.29 -15.27 -6.51
C LEU A 82 -0.19 -14.19 -6.47
N LEU A 83 0.79 -14.28 -7.37
CA LEU A 83 1.82 -13.25 -7.51
C LEU A 83 1.24 -11.90 -7.97
N VAL A 84 0.14 -11.88 -8.73
CA VAL A 84 -0.54 -10.62 -9.09
C VAL A 84 -1.56 -10.19 -8.03
N LEU A 85 -2.33 -11.13 -7.48
CA LEU A 85 -3.45 -10.81 -6.58
C LEU A 85 -2.98 -10.37 -5.19
N LEU A 86 -2.03 -11.10 -4.59
CA LEU A 86 -1.66 -10.88 -3.19
C LEU A 86 -0.95 -9.55 -2.94
N PRO A 87 -0.06 -9.04 -3.81
CA PRO A 87 0.49 -7.69 -3.66
C PRO A 87 -0.59 -6.61 -3.70
N ARG A 88 -1.62 -6.77 -4.53
CA ARG A 88 -2.77 -5.84 -4.58
C ARG A 88 -3.60 -5.89 -3.30
N ILE A 89 -3.81 -7.08 -2.74
CA ILE A 89 -4.48 -7.23 -1.44
C ILE A 89 -3.64 -6.59 -0.33
N LEU A 90 -2.32 -6.82 -0.31
CA LEU A 90 -1.42 -6.20 0.66
C LEU A 90 -1.49 -4.67 0.59
N GLN A 91 -1.41 -4.10 -0.61
CA GLN A 91 -1.55 -2.66 -0.82
C GLN A 91 -2.93 -2.16 -0.37
N ALA A 92 -4.01 -2.87 -0.71
CA ALA A 92 -5.37 -2.51 -0.33
C ALA A 92 -5.57 -2.50 1.19
N LEU A 93 -4.99 -3.45 1.92
CA LEU A 93 -5.03 -3.50 3.38
C LEU A 93 -4.28 -2.34 4.02
N LEU A 94 -3.12 -1.98 3.48
CA LEU A 94 -2.37 -0.82 3.94
C LEU A 94 -3.12 0.49 3.68
N SER A 95 -3.69 0.65 2.48
CA SER A 95 -4.53 1.80 2.15
C SER A 95 -5.77 1.87 3.03
N ALA A 96 -6.40 0.73 3.38
CA ALA A 96 -7.52 0.69 4.32
C ALA A 96 -7.11 1.12 5.74
N TYR A 97 -5.92 0.72 6.17
CA TYR A 97 -5.38 1.18 7.45
C TYR A 97 -5.09 2.69 7.41
N SER A 98 -4.50 3.19 6.32
CA SER A 98 -4.29 4.62 6.09
C SER A 98 -5.60 5.42 6.15
N ASP A 99 -6.65 4.97 5.47
CA ASP A 99 -7.99 5.57 5.51
C ASP A 99 -8.53 5.65 6.94
N TYR A 100 -8.38 4.55 7.68
CA TYR A 100 -8.78 4.50 9.08
C TYR A 100 -7.97 5.47 9.94
N ARG A 101 -6.65 5.61 9.70
CA ARG A 101 -5.81 6.60 10.39
C ARG A 101 -6.20 8.05 10.04
N PHE A 102 -6.57 8.33 8.79
CA PHE A 102 -7.13 9.62 8.39
C PHE A 102 -8.45 9.93 9.10
N TYR A 103 -9.32 8.92 9.23
CA TYR A 103 -10.56 9.05 9.98
C TYR A 103 -10.30 9.41 11.45
N LEU A 104 -9.33 8.76 12.11
CA LEU A 104 -8.93 9.11 13.47
C LEU A 104 -8.36 10.53 13.57
N TRP A 105 -7.46 10.88 12.65
CA TRP A 105 -6.84 12.20 12.59
C TRP A 105 -7.89 13.32 12.41
N SER A 106 -8.94 13.03 11.63
CA SER A 106 -10.09 13.92 11.41
C SER A 106 -11.11 13.90 12.56
N ASN A 107 -10.69 13.61 13.80
CA ASN A 107 -11.55 13.51 14.99
C ASN A 107 -12.75 12.58 14.80
N LYS A 108 -12.58 11.48 14.05
CA LYS A 108 -13.64 10.49 13.79
C LYS A 108 -14.86 11.07 13.07
N SER A 109 -14.67 12.14 12.29
CA SER A 109 -15.73 12.78 11.51
C SER A 109 -16.36 11.80 10.50
N LYS A 110 -17.69 11.75 10.43
CA LYS A 110 -18.40 10.98 9.40
C LYS A 110 -18.08 11.47 7.98
N TRP A 111 -17.70 12.74 7.83
CA TRP A 111 -17.38 13.34 6.54
C TRP A 111 -16.03 12.88 6.00
N SER A 112 -15.05 12.59 6.86
CA SER A 112 -13.78 12.03 6.40
C SER A 112 -13.98 10.61 5.84
N ALA A 113 -14.80 9.80 6.51
CA ALA A 113 -15.19 8.49 5.98
C ALA A 113 -15.99 8.60 4.68
N PHE A 114 -16.93 9.55 4.58
CA PHE A 114 -17.69 9.79 3.36
C PHE A 114 -16.77 10.14 2.18
N VAL A 115 -15.86 11.10 2.35
CA VAL A 115 -14.95 11.53 1.27
C VAL A 115 -14.04 10.39 0.82
N LEU A 116 -13.47 9.62 1.75
CA LEU A 116 -12.62 8.47 1.39
C LEU A 116 -13.39 7.33 0.71
N ALA A 117 -14.64 7.10 1.13
CA ALA A 117 -15.49 6.06 0.56
C ALA A 117 -16.03 6.42 -0.83
N THR A 118 -16.27 7.71 -1.09
CA THR A 118 -16.84 8.21 -2.35
C THR A 118 -15.80 8.71 -3.34
N SER A 119 -14.53 8.81 -2.93
CA SER A 119 -13.43 9.14 -3.83
C SER A 119 -13.22 8.02 -4.85
N TRP A 120 -13.76 8.22 -6.06
CA TRP A 120 -13.65 7.27 -7.17
C TRP A 120 -12.19 6.98 -7.55
N PHE A 121 -11.36 8.02 -7.57
CA PHE A 121 -9.95 7.88 -7.94
C PHE A 121 -9.18 7.09 -6.88
N TRP A 122 -9.42 7.35 -5.59
CA TRP A 122 -8.80 6.57 -4.53
C TRP A 122 -9.32 5.13 -4.51
N PHE A 123 -10.60 4.89 -4.81
CA PHE A 123 -11.10 3.54 -5.03
C PHE A 123 -10.37 2.82 -6.18
N TYR A 124 -10.04 3.55 -7.24
CA TYR A 124 -9.34 3.03 -8.41
C TYR A 124 -7.84 2.75 -8.17
N THR A 125 -7.14 3.58 -7.39
CA THR A 125 -5.68 3.49 -7.21
C THR A 125 -5.24 2.82 -5.91
N ALA A 126 -6.06 2.80 -4.85
CA ALA A 126 -5.65 2.37 -3.52
C ALA A 126 -5.24 0.89 -3.39
N SER A 127 -5.63 0.04 -4.35
CA SER A 127 -5.22 -1.37 -4.41
C SER A 127 -4.12 -1.66 -5.43
N ARG A 128 -3.70 -0.65 -6.21
CA ARG A 128 -2.68 -0.81 -7.26
C ARG A 128 -1.29 -0.69 -6.66
N THR A 129 -0.37 -1.51 -7.14
CA THR A 129 0.99 -1.64 -6.63
C THR A 129 1.91 -0.53 -7.12
N LEU A 130 1.57 0.71 -6.74
CA LEU A 130 2.30 1.93 -7.06
C LEU A 130 3.03 2.44 -5.81
N SER A 131 4.29 2.85 -5.98
CA SER A 131 5.09 3.45 -4.91
C SER A 131 4.40 4.70 -4.34
N ASN A 132 3.82 5.55 -5.20
CA ASN A 132 3.07 6.74 -4.77
C ASN A 132 1.84 6.41 -3.90
N THR A 133 1.16 5.28 -4.16
CA THR A 133 0.02 4.85 -3.32
C THR A 133 0.51 4.42 -1.94
N LEU A 134 1.65 3.73 -1.88
CA LEU A 134 2.31 3.39 -0.62
C LEU A 134 2.77 4.64 0.14
N GLU A 135 3.47 5.55 -0.54
CA GLU A 135 3.95 6.83 0.00
C GLU A 135 2.80 7.66 0.58
N THR A 136 1.69 7.78 -0.16
CA THR A 136 0.47 8.46 0.30
C THR A 136 -0.07 7.80 1.57
N SER A 137 -0.10 6.47 1.60
CA SER A 137 -0.60 5.73 2.77
C SER A 137 0.28 5.94 4.00
N LEU A 138 1.60 5.85 3.85
CA LEU A 138 2.55 6.08 4.93
C LEU A 138 2.53 7.52 5.42
N THR A 139 2.40 8.49 4.51
CA THR A 139 2.29 9.91 4.84
C THR A 139 1.06 10.18 5.69
N VAL A 140 -0.12 9.67 5.30
CA VAL A 140 -1.35 9.83 6.10
C VAL A 140 -1.19 9.17 7.48
N ILE A 141 -0.58 8.00 7.55
CA ILE A 141 -0.29 7.33 8.83
C ILE A 141 0.65 8.19 9.69
N ALA A 142 1.73 8.74 9.11
CA ALA A 142 2.65 9.65 9.80
C ALA A 142 1.92 10.88 10.36
N LEU A 143 1.15 11.59 9.54
CA LEU A 143 0.42 12.79 9.94
C LEU A 143 -0.60 12.49 11.04
N SER A 144 -1.18 11.28 11.06
CA SER A 144 -2.08 10.85 12.14
C SER A 144 -1.38 10.63 13.49
N TYR A 145 -0.06 10.42 13.50
CA TYR A 145 0.76 10.26 14.70
C TYR A 145 1.52 11.52 15.08
N PHE A 146 1.62 12.49 14.16
CA PHE A 146 2.35 13.73 14.38
C PHE A 146 1.73 14.51 15.56
N PRO A 147 2.55 15.01 16.51
CA PRO A 147 2.07 15.69 17.70
C PRO A 147 1.65 17.14 17.39
N TRP A 148 0.53 17.33 16.69
CA TRP A 148 0.03 18.65 16.25
C TRP A 148 -0.21 19.67 17.38
N GLY A 149 -0.41 19.21 18.61
CA GLY A 149 -0.62 20.06 19.79
C GLY A 149 -0.53 19.31 21.12
N ALA A 150 0.19 18.17 21.12
CA ALA A 150 0.30 17.26 22.26
C ALA A 150 1.77 17.08 22.66
N SER A 151 2.00 16.39 23.78
CA SER A 151 3.34 15.97 24.22
C SER A 151 4.10 15.20 23.12
N GLU A 152 5.43 15.21 23.20
CA GLU A 152 6.30 14.54 22.22
C GLU A 152 5.84 13.10 21.90
N CYS A 153 5.75 12.80 20.60
CA CYS A 153 5.38 11.48 20.09
C CYS A 153 6.31 11.15 18.92
N THR A 154 7.10 10.10 19.01
CA THR A 154 8.08 9.71 17.97
C THR A 154 7.55 8.67 16.99
N LYS A 155 6.30 8.19 17.18
CA LYS A 155 5.71 7.11 16.36
C LYS A 155 5.56 7.47 14.87
N PHE A 156 5.52 8.76 14.53
CA PHE A 156 5.46 9.21 13.15
C PHE A 156 6.79 9.07 12.39
N LEU A 157 7.93 9.00 13.10
CA LEU A 157 9.25 8.99 12.47
C LEU A 157 9.47 7.78 11.56
N LEU A 158 8.99 6.60 11.96
CA LEU A 158 9.16 5.38 11.16
C LEU A 158 8.37 5.44 9.84
N PRO A 159 7.05 5.73 9.83
CA PRO A 159 6.32 5.93 8.57
C PRO A 159 6.91 7.04 7.69
N VAL A 160 7.41 8.14 8.27
CA VAL A 160 8.11 9.21 7.51
C VAL A 160 9.39 8.67 6.87
N ALA A 161 10.23 7.97 7.64
CA ALA A 161 11.47 7.41 7.13
C ALA A 161 11.19 6.45 5.96
N LEU A 162 10.22 5.55 6.12
CA LEU A 162 9.81 4.65 5.03
C LEU A 162 9.33 5.43 3.81
N SER A 163 8.48 6.44 3.98
CA SER A 163 7.96 7.28 2.88
C SER A 163 9.05 8.03 2.11
N VAL A 164 10.10 8.49 2.79
CA VAL A 164 11.24 9.19 2.15
C VAL A 164 12.11 8.25 1.32
N PHE A 165 12.18 6.97 1.72
CA PHE A 165 12.97 5.95 1.04
C PHE A 165 12.15 5.11 0.06
N ILE A 166 10.92 5.48 -0.29
CA ILE A 166 10.12 4.81 -1.32
C ILE A 166 10.18 5.62 -2.61
#